data_AF-R8AP80-F1
#
_entry.id   AF-R8AP80-F1
#
_cell.length_a   1.000
_cell.length_b   1.000
_cell.length_c   1.000
_cell.angle_alpha   90.00
_cell.angle_beta   90.00
_cell.angle_gamma   90.00
#
_symmetry.space_group_name_H-M   'P 1'
#
loop_
_entity.id
_entity.type
_entity.pdbx_description
1 polymer ?
#
loop_
_entity_poly.entity_id
_entity_poly.type
_entity_poly.pdbx_seq_one_letter_code
_entity_poly.pdbx_strand_id
1 'polypeptide(L)'
;MKAIHILAATLLIMCNFQASAEEHEPVSMCTSITYRAFGEPMQSAFNCFNKTSIGYLIRVNIDNYQLPPMAVSLDIPGWRQSSIDKQKKTFIGLVTKENGQYIVKVQITLDGKQTIASVPVELDQTKEVQSGNSLLKITLTQQTL
;
A
#
# COMPACT_ATOMS: atom_id res chain seq x y z
N MET A 1 -35.37 70.54 28.87
CA MET A 1 -35.88 69.92 30.11
C MET A 1 -36.17 68.45 29.82
N LYS A 2 -35.63 67.58 30.69
CA LYS A 2 -36.05 66.22 31.09
C LYS A 2 -36.60 65.22 30.06
N ALA A 3 -35.95 64.06 30.09
CA ALA A 3 -36.26 62.77 29.47
C ALA A 3 -37.58 62.13 29.92
N ILE A 4 -37.95 61.03 29.24
CA ILE A 4 -38.44 59.71 29.75
C ILE A 4 -38.99 58.94 28.51
N HIS A 5 -38.29 57.94 27.95
CA HIS A 5 -38.41 56.47 28.20
C HIS A 5 -39.88 55.99 28.11
N ILE A 6 -40.26 54.95 27.34
CA ILE A 6 -40.01 53.53 27.60
C ILE A 6 -40.36 52.68 26.35
N LEU A 7 -39.56 51.62 26.18
CA LEU A 7 -39.66 50.42 25.32
C LEU A 7 -41.02 49.70 25.26
N ALA A 8 -41.28 49.06 24.11
CA ALA A 8 -41.89 47.72 23.99
C ALA A 8 -41.46 47.13 22.62
N ALA A 9 -40.41 46.31 22.53
CA ALA A 9 -40.41 44.85 22.70
C ALA A 9 -41.38 44.12 21.73
N THR A 10 -40.84 43.54 20.66
CA THR A 10 -41.55 42.48 19.91
C THR A 10 -40.56 41.45 19.41
N LEU A 11 -40.82 40.20 19.83
CA LEU A 11 -40.10 38.96 19.61
C LEU A 11 -39.85 38.66 18.12
N LEU A 12 -38.61 38.28 17.78
CA LEU A 12 -38.29 37.54 16.56
C LEU A 12 -38.09 36.06 16.93
N ILE A 13 -39.03 35.22 16.50
CA ILE A 13 -38.95 33.76 16.56
C ILE A 13 -38.03 33.32 15.42
N MET A 14 -36.82 32.85 15.73
CA MET A 14 -35.96 32.18 14.77
C MET A 14 -36.30 30.68 14.73
N CYS A 15 -36.86 30.23 13.61
CA CYS A 15 -37.00 28.81 13.30
C CYS A 15 -35.61 28.16 13.23
N ASN A 16 -35.28 27.34 14.24
CA ASN A 16 -34.15 26.44 14.16
C ASN A 16 -34.52 25.29 13.21
N PHE A 17 -34.08 25.38 11.96
CA PHE A 17 -33.94 24.19 11.12
C PHE A 17 -32.83 23.34 11.73
N GLN A 18 -33.20 22.31 12.50
CA GLN A 18 -32.30 21.20 12.77
C GLN A 18 -32.14 20.44 11.46
N ALA A 19 -31.16 20.85 10.65
CA ALA A 19 -30.63 19.98 9.62
C ALA A 19 -30.03 18.77 10.35
N SER A 20 -30.64 17.60 10.14
CA SER A 20 -30.04 16.32 10.47
C SER A 20 -28.68 16.27 9.79
N ALA A 21 -27.60 16.37 10.56
CA ALA A 21 -26.29 15.96 10.07
C ALA A 21 -26.39 14.46 9.88
N GLU A 22 -26.64 14.01 8.65
CA GLU A 22 -26.28 12.66 8.25
C GLU A 22 -24.79 12.51 8.58
N GLU A 23 -24.48 11.60 9.51
CA GLU A 23 -23.13 11.13 9.74
C GLU A 23 -22.60 10.60 8.40
N HIS A 24 -21.92 11.45 7.64
CA HIS A 24 -20.94 10.96 6.69
C HIS A 24 -19.85 10.30 7.54
N GLU A 25 -19.85 8.96 7.56
CA GLU A 25 -18.69 8.20 8.00
C GLU A 25 -17.44 8.82 7.36
N PRO A 26 -16.36 9.06 8.11
CA PRO A 26 -15.19 9.74 7.57
C PRO A 26 -14.67 8.97 6.36
N VAL A 27 -14.73 9.63 5.20
CA VAL A 27 -14.16 9.16 3.93
C VAL A 27 -12.74 8.64 4.19
N SER A 28 -12.54 7.37 3.87
CA SER A 28 -11.37 6.54 4.19
C SER A 28 -10.01 7.24 4.09
N MET A 29 -9.17 7.01 5.11
CA MET A 29 -7.80 7.51 5.24
C MET A 29 -6.84 6.90 4.20
N CYS A 30 -6.73 7.50 3.02
CA CYS A 30 -5.62 7.19 2.10
C CYS A 30 -4.30 7.68 2.71
N THR A 31 -3.29 6.81 2.78
CA THR A 31 -1.94 7.18 3.23
C THR A 31 -0.98 7.22 2.05
N SER A 32 -0.08 8.21 2.02
CA SER A 32 0.99 8.26 1.02
C SER A 32 2.21 7.47 1.52
N ILE A 33 2.76 6.63 0.66
CA ILE A 33 3.97 5.84 0.90
C ILE A 33 5.02 6.30 -0.09
N THR A 34 6.11 6.86 0.41
CA THR A 34 7.28 7.24 -0.40
C THR A 34 8.38 6.20 -0.22
N TYR A 35 8.95 5.72 -1.32
CA TYR A 35 9.94 4.63 -1.30
C TYR A 35 11.01 4.79 -2.38
N ARG A 36 12.18 4.19 -2.13
CA ARG A 36 13.27 4.03 -3.09
C ARG A 36 13.68 2.56 -3.09
N ALA A 37 13.32 1.84 -4.16
CA ALA A 37 13.58 0.41 -4.31
C ALA A 37 13.74 0.06 -5.79
N PHE A 38 14.05 -1.20 -6.08
CA PHE A 38 14.12 -1.78 -7.42
C PHE A 38 15.17 -1.12 -8.34
N GLY A 39 16.13 -0.39 -7.78
CA GLY A 39 17.10 0.40 -8.56
C GLY A 39 16.50 1.67 -9.18
N GLU A 40 15.27 2.04 -8.78
CA GLU A 40 14.53 3.17 -9.33
C GLU A 40 14.71 4.43 -8.44
N PRO A 41 14.49 5.64 -8.99
CA PRO A 41 14.44 6.87 -8.21
C PRO A 41 13.31 6.82 -7.15
N MET A 42 13.28 7.84 -6.28
CA MET A 42 12.21 7.94 -5.28
C MET A 42 10.84 8.00 -5.96
N GLN A 43 9.90 7.18 -5.46
CA GLN A 43 8.52 7.08 -5.94
C GLN A 43 7.54 7.24 -4.79
N SER A 44 6.28 7.53 -5.11
CA SER A 44 5.18 7.61 -4.14
C SER A 44 3.99 6.77 -4.63
N ALA A 45 3.35 6.06 -3.70
CA ALA A 45 2.11 5.32 -3.92
C ALA A 45 1.06 5.75 -2.89
N PHE A 46 -0.20 5.77 -3.27
CA PHE A 46 -1.32 6.06 -2.37
C PHE A 46 -1.99 4.77 -1.94
N ASN A 47 -1.93 4.47 -0.65
CA ASN A 47 -2.59 3.33 -0.05
C ASN A 47 -3.95 3.74 0.50
N CYS A 48 -4.99 3.55 -0.32
CA CYS A 48 -6.38 3.69 0.07
C CYS A 48 -6.93 2.31 0.45
N PHE A 49 -6.58 1.82 1.64
CA PHE A 49 -6.99 0.49 2.08
C PHE A 49 -8.52 0.41 2.22
N ASN A 50 -9.13 -0.53 1.50
CA ASN A 50 -10.52 -0.93 1.68
C ASN A 50 -10.52 -2.43 2.03
N LYS A 51 -11.34 -2.85 2.98
CA LYS A 51 -11.47 -4.24 3.45
C LYS A 51 -12.05 -5.22 2.40
N THR A 52 -12.31 -4.73 1.19
CA THR A 52 -12.75 -5.53 0.04
C THR A 52 -11.74 -5.49 -1.12
N SER A 53 -10.55 -4.94 -0.88
CA SER A 53 -9.55 -4.79 -1.93
C SER A 53 -8.94 -6.14 -2.32
N ILE A 54 -8.79 -6.35 -3.62
CA ILE A 54 -8.01 -7.46 -4.16
C ILE A 54 -6.54 -7.23 -3.76
N GLY A 55 -5.95 -8.23 -3.12
CA GLY A 55 -4.52 -8.28 -2.85
C GLY A 55 -3.82 -9.38 -3.63
N TYR A 56 -2.51 -9.35 -3.53
CA TYR A 56 -1.62 -10.28 -4.17
C TYR A 56 -0.63 -10.81 -3.14
N LEU A 57 -0.39 -12.11 -3.19
CA LEU A 57 0.61 -12.78 -2.37
C LEU A 57 1.81 -13.12 -3.25
N ILE A 58 2.93 -12.43 -3.02
CA ILE A 58 4.20 -12.72 -3.66
C ILE A 58 4.93 -13.77 -2.83
N ARG A 59 5.32 -14.89 -3.46
CA ARG A 59 6.22 -15.89 -2.88
C ARG A 59 7.51 -15.92 -3.69
N VAL A 60 8.64 -15.91 -3.00
CA VAL A 60 9.95 -15.91 -3.66
C VAL A 60 10.88 -16.93 -3.02
N ASN A 61 11.52 -17.75 -3.86
CA ASN A 61 12.68 -18.55 -3.49
C ASN A 61 13.91 -17.97 -4.21
N ILE A 62 15.05 -17.85 -3.51
CA ILE A 62 16.34 -17.43 -4.07
C ILE A 62 17.40 -18.47 -3.72
N ASP A 63 18.04 -19.09 -4.73
CA ASP A 63 19.12 -20.08 -4.54
C ASP A 63 18.80 -21.18 -3.49
N ASN A 64 17.52 -21.59 -3.41
CA ASN A 64 16.92 -22.54 -2.44
C ASN A 64 16.49 -21.99 -1.08
N TYR A 65 16.68 -20.70 -0.80
CA TYR A 65 16.13 -20.05 0.39
C TYR A 65 14.73 -19.50 0.12
N GLN A 66 13.75 -19.93 0.91
CA GLN A 66 12.38 -19.44 0.83
C GLN A 66 12.19 -18.18 1.69
N LEU A 67 11.76 -17.09 1.06
CA LEU A 67 11.37 -15.88 1.76
C LEU A 67 9.96 -16.01 2.35
N PRO A 68 9.67 -15.34 3.48
CA PRO A 68 8.30 -15.22 3.97
C PRO A 68 7.39 -14.63 2.88
N PRO A 69 6.18 -15.19 2.67
CA PRO A 69 5.23 -14.62 1.72
C PRO A 69 4.91 -13.15 2.04
N MET A 70 4.75 -12.35 0.99
CA MET A 70 4.44 -10.93 1.10
C MET A 70 3.10 -10.63 0.47
N ALA A 71 2.16 -10.15 1.28
CA ALA A 71 0.91 -9.59 0.78
C ALA A 71 1.15 -8.14 0.34
N VAL A 72 0.68 -7.79 -0.86
CA VAL A 72 0.72 -6.45 -1.42
C VAL A 72 -0.61 -6.12 -2.10
N SER A 73 -0.89 -4.84 -2.27
CA SER A 73 -1.96 -4.37 -3.17
C SER A 73 -1.36 -4.01 -4.53
N LEU A 74 -2.21 -3.84 -5.55
CA LEU A 74 -1.75 -3.34 -6.84
C LEU A 74 -1.14 -1.95 -6.68
N ASP A 75 0.02 -1.73 -7.31
CA ASP A 75 0.77 -0.46 -7.34
C ASP A 75 1.22 0.07 -5.96
N ILE A 76 1.11 -0.75 -4.91
CA ILE A 76 1.52 -0.39 -3.54
C ILE A 76 2.59 -1.39 -3.08
N PRO A 77 3.82 -0.94 -2.76
CA PRO A 77 4.88 -1.86 -2.36
C PRO A 77 4.61 -2.43 -0.96
N GLY A 78 5.01 -3.68 -0.75
CA GLY A 78 5.15 -4.29 0.56
C GLY A 78 6.61 -4.41 0.98
N TRP A 79 6.84 -4.47 2.29
CA TRP A 79 8.17 -4.65 2.87
C TRP A 79 8.16 -5.68 4.00
N ARG A 80 9.23 -6.46 4.06
CA ARG A 80 9.58 -7.33 5.19
C ARG A 80 11.04 -7.07 5.54
N GLN A 81 11.29 -6.88 6.82
CA GLN A 81 12.65 -6.76 7.35
C GLN A 81 12.81 -7.74 8.50
N SER A 82 13.95 -8.40 8.55
CA SER A 82 14.35 -9.28 9.66
C SER A 82 15.83 -9.09 9.94
N SER A 83 16.21 -9.26 11.20
CA SER A 83 17.60 -9.28 11.64
C SER A 83 17.74 -10.45 12.60
N ILE A 84 18.19 -11.59 12.07
CA ILE A 84 18.52 -12.78 12.87
C ILE A 84 20.04 -12.94 12.79
N ASP A 85 20.69 -13.17 13.93
CA ASP A 85 22.13 -13.43 14.01
C ASP A 85 23.01 -12.38 13.29
N LYS A 86 22.66 -11.09 13.42
CA LYS A 86 23.31 -9.94 12.77
C LYS A 86 23.22 -9.91 11.24
N GLN A 87 22.51 -10.85 10.61
CA GLN A 87 22.22 -10.84 9.19
C GLN A 87 20.93 -10.04 8.92
N LYS A 88 21.08 -8.88 8.27
CA LYS A 88 19.94 -8.08 7.81
C LYS A 88 19.35 -8.69 6.55
N LYS A 89 18.09 -9.10 6.64
CA LYS A 89 17.30 -9.60 5.51
C LYS A 89 16.22 -8.60 5.19
N THR A 90 16.23 -8.07 3.97
CA THR A 90 15.20 -7.15 3.48
C THR A 90 14.56 -7.77 2.26
N PHE A 91 13.24 -7.75 2.20
CA PHE A 91 12.46 -8.12 1.03
C PHE A 91 11.45 -7.02 0.77
N ILE A 92 11.52 -6.41 -0.41
CA ILE A 92 10.56 -5.43 -0.92
C ILE A 92 9.93 -6.04 -2.17
N GLY A 93 8.61 -5.99 -2.26
CA GLY A 93 7.84 -6.51 -3.38
C GLY A 93 6.80 -5.51 -3.85
N LEU A 94 6.55 -5.48 -5.15
CA LEU A 94 5.54 -4.65 -5.78
C LEU A 94 4.90 -5.44 -6.92
N VAL A 95 3.59 -5.33 -7.07
CA VAL A 95 2.84 -5.86 -8.21
C VAL A 95 2.25 -4.67 -8.95
N THR A 96 2.55 -4.54 -10.23
CA THR A 96 1.89 -3.60 -11.14
C THR A 96 1.18 -4.38 -12.24
N LYS A 97 0.29 -3.71 -12.99
CA LYS A 97 -0.36 -4.30 -14.16
C LYS A 97 -0.16 -3.40 -15.38
N GLU A 98 0.55 -3.91 -16.37
CA GLU A 98 0.90 -3.19 -17.59
C GLU A 98 0.39 -4.00 -18.79
N ASN A 99 -0.39 -3.37 -19.66
CA ASN A 99 -0.95 -4.01 -20.86
C ASN A 99 -1.67 -5.35 -20.58
N GLY A 100 -2.35 -5.46 -19.44
CA GLY A 100 -3.07 -6.67 -19.02
C GLY A 100 -2.21 -7.74 -18.35
N GLN A 101 -0.90 -7.57 -18.30
CA GLN A 101 0.04 -8.50 -17.68
C GLN A 101 0.48 -8.00 -16.30
N TYR A 102 0.57 -8.91 -15.31
CA TYR A 102 1.12 -8.56 -14.00
C TYR A 102 2.64 -8.55 -14.08
N ILE A 103 3.24 -7.46 -13.61
CA ILE A 103 4.67 -7.32 -13.44
C ILE A 103 4.97 -7.38 -11.95
N VAL A 104 5.82 -8.32 -11.55
CA VAL A 104 6.27 -8.45 -10.17
C VAL A 104 7.69 -7.90 -10.07
N LYS A 105 7.85 -6.83 -9.29
CA LYS A 105 9.16 -6.29 -8.92
C LYS A 105 9.54 -6.77 -7.53
N VAL A 106 10.76 -7.27 -7.38
CA VAL A 106 11.31 -7.69 -6.10
C VAL A 106 12.70 -7.10 -5.91
N GLN A 107 12.98 -6.64 -4.70
CA GLN A 107 14.31 -6.30 -4.23
C GLN A 107 14.57 -7.08 -2.94
N ILE A 108 15.61 -7.89 -2.96
CA ILE A 108 15.97 -8.79 -1.87
C ILE A 108 17.40 -8.46 -1.45
N THR A 109 17.60 -8.23 -0.16
CA THR A 109 18.93 -8.13 0.44
C THR A 109 19.10 -9.29 1.40
N LEU A 110 20.04 -10.18 1.10
CA LEU A 110 20.45 -11.30 1.95
C LEU A 110 21.96 -11.20 2.18
N ASP A 111 22.38 -11.19 3.44
CA ASP A 111 23.80 -11.14 3.83
C ASP A 111 24.58 -10.01 3.16
N GLY A 112 23.94 -8.85 3.01
CA GLY A 112 24.51 -7.67 2.35
C GLY A 112 24.52 -7.71 0.82
N LYS A 113 24.20 -8.85 0.20
CA LYS A 113 24.03 -8.96 -1.25
C LYS A 113 22.61 -8.54 -1.64
N GLN A 114 22.52 -7.57 -2.54
CA GLN A 114 21.26 -7.13 -3.12
C GLN A 114 20.99 -7.83 -4.46
N THR A 115 19.78 -8.33 -4.63
CA THR A 115 19.28 -8.91 -5.87
C THR A 115 17.96 -8.24 -6.23
N ILE A 116 17.83 -7.80 -7.48
CA ILE A 116 16.63 -7.12 -8.00
C ILE A 116 16.12 -7.89 -9.22
N ALA A 117 14.80 -8.06 -9.32
CA ALA A 117 14.17 -8.58 -10.53
C ALA A 117 12.85 -7.85 -10.79
N SER A 118 12.52 -7.67 -12.07
CA SER A 118 11.24 -7.16 -12.55
C SER A 118 10.82 -8.07 -13.69
N VAL A 119 9.77 -8.86 -13.49
CA VAL A 119 9.37 -9.89 -14.45
C VAL A 119 7.86 -9.97 -14.62
N PRO A 120 7.39 -10.29 -15.84
CA PRO A 120 6.00 -10.68 -16.03
C PRO A 120 5.73 -12.03 -15.36
N VAL A 121 4.65 -12.11 -14.58
CA VAL A 121 4.21 -13.32 -13.88
C VAL A 121 2.71 -13.49 -14.09
N GLU A 122 2.29 -14.67 -14.53
CA GLU A 122 0.87 -15.02 -14.57
C GLU A 122 0.39 -15.44 -13.18
N LEU A 123 -0.88 -15.20 -12.88
CA LEU A 123 -1.46 -15.62 -11.60
C LEU A 123 -1.33 -17.14 -11.43
N ASP A 124 -0.96 -17.54 -10.22
CA ASP A 124 -0.76 -18.91 -9.76
C ASP A 124 0.31 -19.70 -10.53
N GLN A 125 1.14 -19.00 -11.31
CA GLN A 125 2.31 -19.55 -11.95
C GLN A 125 3.60 -19.11 -11.27
N THR A 126 4.63 -19.93 -11.42
CA THR A 126 5.98 -19.62 -10.95
C THR A 126 6.84 -19.21 -12.13
N LYS A 127 7.40 -18.00 -12.06
CA LYS A 127 8.40 -17.52 -13.00
C LYS A 127 9.79 -17.71 -12.43
N GLU A 128 10.66 -18.37 -13.20
CA GLU A 128 12.08 -18.43 -12.89
C GLU A 128 12.83 -17.31 -13.62
N VAL A 129 13.73 -16.63 -12.90
CA VAL A 129 14.55 -15.55 -13.46
C VAL A 129 15.95 -15.56 -12.84
N GLN A 130 16.96 -15.48 -13.69
CA GLN A 130 18.34 -15.29 -13.27
C GLN A 130 18.59 -13.80 -13.04
N SER A 131 19.05 -13.43 -11.84
CA SER A 131 19.48 -12.06 -11.51
C SER A 131 20.89 -12.10 -10.92
N GLY A 132 21.86 -11.68 -11.73
CA GLY A 132 23.28 -11.91 -11.44
C GLY A 132 23.57 -13.41 -11.30
N ASN A 133 24.18 -13.80 -10.18
CA ASN A 133 24.52 -15.19 -9.89
C ASN A 133 23.42 -15.94 -9.11
N SER A 134 22.25 -15.32 -8.92
CA SER A 134 21.16 -15.90 -8.16
C SER A 134 19.96 -16.26 -9.03
N LEU A 135 19.38 -17.43 -8.82
CA LEU A 135 18.13 -17.86 -9.43
C LEU A 135 16.97 -17.53 -8.51
N LEU A 136 16.01 -16.75 -9.00
CA LEU A 136 14.77 -16.45 -8.31
C LEU A 136 13.64 -17.27 -8.90
N LYS A 137 12.79 -17.83 -8.04
CA LYS A 137 11.49 -18.40 -8.40
C LYS A 137 10.40 -17.56 -7.75
N ILE A 138 9.61 -16.87 -8.56
CA ILE A 138 8.62 -15.89 -8.13
C ILE A 138 7.23 -16.44 -8.47
N THR A 139 6.38 -16.59 -7.47
CA THR A 139 4.97 -16.97 -7.64
C THR A 139 4.08 -15.81 -7.21
N LEU A 140 3.05 -15.53 -7.98
CA LEU A 140 2.06 -14.50 -7.70
C LEU A 140 0.68 -15.16 -7.56
N THR A 141 0.06 -15.05 -6.39
CA THR A 141 -1.32 -15.53 -6.18
C THR A 141 -2.23 -14.35 -5.87
N GLN A 142 -3.44 -14.34 -6.41
CA GLN A 142 -4.45 -13.35 -6.06
C GLN A 142 -5.22 -13.81 -4.81
N GLN A 143 -5.51 -12.89 -3.89
CA GLN A 143 -6.31 -13.17 -2.69
C GLN A 143 -7.16 -11.97 -2.30
N THR A 144 -8.21 -12.19 -1.52
CA THR A 144 -8.96 -11.10 -0.88
C THR A 144 -8.25 -10.70 0.42
N LEU A 145 -8.05 -9.39 0.64
CA LEU A 145 -7.42 -8.84 1.85
C LEU A 145 -8.43 -8.51 2.95
#